data_AF-A0A5B9WAB9-F1
#
_entry.id   AF-A0A5B9WAB9-F1
#
_cell.length_a   1.000
_cell.length_b   1.000
_cell.length_c   1.000
_cell.angle_alpha   90.00
_cell.angle_beta   90.00
_cell.angle_gamma   90.00
#
_symmetry.space_group_name_H-M   'P 1'
#
loop_
_entity.id
_entity.type
_entity.pdbx_description
1 polymer ?
#
loop_
_entity_poly.entity_id
_entity_poly.type
_entity_poly.pdbx_seq_one_letter_code
_entity_poly.pdbx_strand_id
1 'polypeptide(L)' 'MLADRQVEVVVSHRLWRSLSRQARELGVSMELLAAGIVCDTIQPAALDRPARPRRQRPRTESHRPVRVVRH' A
#
# COMPACT_ATOMS: atom_id res chain seq x y z
N MET A 1 -5.59 -30.13 11.90
CA MET A 1 -4.64 -29.10 12.36
C MET A 1 -3.75 -28.75 11.19
N LEU A 2 -3.95 -27.59 10.56
CA LEU A 2 -2.98 -27.08 9.58
C LEU A 2 -1.70 -26.82 10.38
N ALA A 3 -0.67 -27.62 10.15
CA ALA A 3 0.64 -27.38 10.74
C ALA A 3 1.06 -25.97 10.33
N ASP A 4 1.34 -25.13 11.33
CA ASP A 4 1.79 -23.76 11.15
C ASP A 4 3.18 -23.83 10.51
N ARG A 5 3.22 -23.84 9.16
CA ARG A 5 4.46 -24.00 8.41
C ARG A 5 5.27 -22.73 8.57
N GLN A 6 6.28 -22.78 9.41
CA GLN A 6 7.24 -21.70 9.55
C GLN A 6 8.27 -21.78 8.43
N VAL A 7 8.55 -20.63 7.82
CA VAL A 7 9.58 -20.47 6.79
C VAL A 7 10.55 -19.41 7.27
N GLU A 8 11.83 -19.76 7.34
CA GLU A 8 12.88 -18.78 7.60
C GLU A 8 13.26 -18.07 6.30
N VAL A 9 13.22 -16.73 6.34
CA VAL A 9 13.57 -15.89 5.20
C VAL A 9 14.80 -15.07 5.54
N VAL A 10 15.90 -15.31 4.83
CA VAL A 10 17.12 -14.52 4.98
C VAL A 10 17.04 -13.30 4.07
N VAL A 11 17.12 -12.12 4.67
CA VAL A 11 17.12 -10.83 3.97
C VAL A 11 18.39 -10.05 4.25
N SER A 12 18.74 -9.11 3.37
CA SER A 12 19.85 -8.19 3.62
C SER A 12 19.58 -7.33 4.86
N HIS A 13 20.65 -6.95 5.57
CA HIS A 13 20.55 -6.08 6.76
C HIS A 13 19.83 -4.75 6.49
N ARG A 14 20.02 -4.18 5.30
CA ARG A 14 19.34 -2.94 4.89
C ARG A 14 17.83 -3.15 4.77
N LEU A 15 17.42 -4.25 4.14
CA LEU A 15 16.01 -4.60 3.98
C LEU A 15 15.37 -4.89 5.34
N TRP A 16 16.05 -5.65 6.19
CA TRP A 16 15.62 -5.91 7.56
C TRP A 16 15.33 -4.62 8.35
N ARG A 17 16.27 -3.66 8.34
CA ARG A 17 16.08 -2.37 9.01
C ARG A 17 14.89 -1.59 8.44
N SER A 18 14.71 -1.61 7.13
CA SER A 18 13.60 -0.90 6.48
C SER A 18 12.25 -1.49 6.89
N LEU A 19 12.10 -2.82 6.79
CA LEU A 19 10.88 -3.51 7.20
C LEU A 19 10.60 -3.35 8.70
N SER A 20 11.65 -3.35 9.53
CA SER A 20 11.54 -3.14 10.98
C SER A 20 11.00 -1.77 11.34
N ARG A 21 11.46 -0.74 10.64
CA ARG A 21 10.94 0.61 10.82
C ARG A 21 9.48 0.69 10.37
N GLN A 22 9.16 0.15 9.20
CA GLN A 22 7.81 0.19 8.65
C GLN A 22 6.79 -0.58 9.52
N ALA A 23 7.16 -1.74 10.05
CA ALA A 23 6.32 -2.50 10.97
C ALA A 23 5.98 -1.69 12.23
N ARG A 24 6.97 -0.97 12.78
CA ARG A 24 6.76 -0.07 13.94
C ARG A 24 5.88 1.12 13.61
N GLU A 25 6.10 1.76 12.46
CA GLU A 25 5.28 2.89 11.99
C GLU A 25 3.81 2.49 11.80
N LEU A 26 3.57 1.26 11.35
CA LEU A 26 2.22 0.70 11.16
C LEU A 26 1.63 0.05 12.43
N GLY A 27 2.42 -0.12 13.48
CA GLY A 27 2.00 -0.79 14.72
C GLY A 27 1.67 -2.29 14.53
N VAL A 28 2.29 -2.95 13.55
CA VAL A 28 2.07 -4.38 13.24
C VAL A 28 3.33 -5.21 13.48
N SER A 29 3.17 -6.53 13.57
CA SER A 29 4.30 -7.44 13.64
C SER A 29 5.03 -7.55 12.29
N MET A 30 6.30 -7.92 12.35
CA MET A 30 7.12 -8.12 11.15
C MET A 30 6.56 -9.23 10.26
N GLU A 31 6.07 -10.30 10.87
CA GLU A 31 5.50 -11.47 10.21
C GLU A 31 4.25 -11.08 9.42
N LEU A 32 3.40 -10.23 9.99
CA LEU A 32 2.19 -9.75 9.31
C LEU A 32 2.53 -8.84 8.12
N LEU A 33 3.50 -7.93 8.30
CA LEU A 33 3.99 -7.08 7.22
C LEU A 33 4.59 -7.94 6.08
N ALA A 34 5.41 -8.92 6.42
CA ALA A 34 6.03 -9.83 5.45
C ALA A 34 4.97 -10.66 4.71
N ALA A 35 3.98 -11.20 5.43
CA ALA A 35 2.86 -11.93 4.83
C ALA A 35 2.08 -11.04 3.84
N GLY A 36 1.81 -9.79 4.20
CA GLY A 36 1.15 -8.81 3.32
C GLY A 36 1.93 -8.58 2.02
N ILE A 37 3.24 -8.32 2.13
CA ILE A 37 4.11 -8.14 0.95
C ILE A 37 4.12 -9.39 0.07
N VAL A 38 4.20 -10.58 0.66
CA VAL A 38 4.16 -11.86 -0.08
C VAL A 38 2.81 -12.04 -0.79
N CYS A 39 1.70 -11.75 -0.12
CA CYS A 39 0.37 -11.79 -0.73
C CYS A 39 0.25 -10.80 -1.90
N ASP A 40 0.69 -9.55 -1.72
CA ASP A 40 0.63 -8.50 -2.74
C ASP A 40 1.52 -8.81 -3.95
N THR A 41 2.65 -9.50 -3.73
CA THR A 41 3.60 -9.86 -4.80
C THR A 41 3.21 -11.13 -5.56
N ILE A 42 2.61 -12.12 -4.88
CA ILE A 42 2.18 -13.39 -5.49
C ILE A 42 0.77 -13.29 -6.09
N GLN A 43 -0.09 -12.44 -5.54
CA GLN A 43 -1.36 -12.04 -6.17
C GLN A 43 -1.23 -10.64 -6.78
N PRO A 44 -0.57 -10.49 -7.95
CA PRO A 44 -0.68 -9.25 -8.69
C PRO A 44 -2.13 -9.12 -9.15
N ALA A 45 -2.92 -8.32 -8.41
CA ALA A 45 -4.25 -7.84 -8.79
C ALA A 45 -5.09 -8.87 -9.58
N ALA A 46 -5.43 -10.00 -8.98
CA ALA A 46 -6.55 -10.77 -9.49
C ALA A 46 -7.82 -9.95 -9.26
N LEU A 47 -8.56 -9.63 -10.35
CA LEU A 47 -9.87 -8.96 -10.40
C LEU A 47 -9.77 -7.42 -10.38
N ASP A 48 -9.84 -6.69 -11.50
CA ASP A 48 -10.95 -6.74 -12.46
C ASP A 48 -12.27 -7.11 -11.78
N ARG A 49 -12.93 -6.15 -11.12
CA ARG A 49 -14.36 -5.85 -11.34
C ARG A 49 -14.87 -4.62 -10.56
N PRO A 50 -16.00 -4.02 -11.01
CA PRO A 50 -16.22 -2.58 -11.02
C PRO A 50 -17.47 -2.15 -10.20
N ALA A 51 -17.87 -0.88 -10.34
CA ALA A 51 -19.17 -0.28 -9.99
C ALA A 51 -19.29 0.28 -8.55
N ARG A 52 -19.90 1.45 -8.24
CA ARG A 52 -20.52 2.59 -8.93
C ARG A 52 -20.95 3.62 -7.82
N PRO A 53 -21.66 4.73 -8.12
CA PRO A 53 -21.36 6.07 -7.58
C PRO A 53 -22.33 6.53 -6.47
N ARG A 54 -22.03 7.69 -5.84
CA ARG A 54 -22.93 8.72 -5.23
C ARG A 54 -22.20 9.37 -4.05
N ARG A 55 -22.17 10.67 -3.80
CA ARG A 55 -23.05 11.80 -4.16
C ARG A 55 -22.26 13.11 -4.08
N GLN A 56 -22.77 14.12 -4.77
CA GLN A 56 -22.18 15.43 -5.06
C GLN A 56 -22.18 16.41 -3.86
N ARG A 57 -21.11 17.25 -3.82
CA ARG A 57 -21.05 18.73 -3.57
C ARG A 57 -21.56 19.29 -2.21
N PRO A 58 -21.23 20.55 -1.80
CA PRO A 58 -20.67 21.68 -2.57
C PRO A 58 -19.55 22.54 -1.91
N ARG A 59 -18.89 23.35 -2.77
CA ARG A 59 -18.31 24.71 -2.56
C ARG A 59 -17.31 24.91 -1.41
N THR A 60 -16.14 25.52 -1.64
CA THR A 60 -16.07 26.96 -1.93
C THR A 60 -15.03 27.30 -3.00
N GLU A 61 -15.44 28.24 -3.86
CA GLU A 61 -14.58 29.01 -4.75
C GLU A 61 -13.49 29.73 -3.95
N SER A 62 -12.25 29.68 -4.44
CA SER A 62 -11.40 30.86 -4.48
C SER A 62 -10.24 30.61 -5.44
N HIS A 63 -10.46 31.10 -6.65
CA HIS A 63 -9.46 31.70 -7.52
C HIS A 63 -8.17 30.93 -7.83
N ARG A 64 -8.18 30.32 -9.01
CA ARG A 64 -7.07 30.49 -9.96
C ARG A 64 -7.09 31.93 -10.52
N PRO A 65 -5.93 32.47 -10.92
CA PRO A 65 -5.65 32.49 -12.36
C PRO A 65 -4.24 31.93 -12.64
N VAL A 66 -4.04 30.87 -13.45
CA VAL A 66 -4.20 30.78 -14.91
C VAL A 66 -3.26 31.79 -15.60
N ARG A 67 -2.07 31.32 -16.01
CA ARG A 67 -1.73 30.87 -17.40
C ARG A 67 -0.94 32.04 -18.04
N VAL A 68 0.00 31.88 -18.96
CA VAL A 68 -0.14 31.32 -20.31
C VAL A 68 1.27 31.19 -20.92
N VAL A 69 1.48 30.08 -21.62
CA VAL A 69 2.61 29.79 -22.52
C VAL A 69 2.45 30.59 -23.82
N ARG A 70 3.57 30.75 -24.56
CA ARG A 70 3.72 30.97 -26.03
C ARG A 70 4.23 32.38 -26.35
N HIS A 71 5.24 32.57 -27.20
CA HIS A 71 5.63 31.81 -28.39
C HIS A 71 7.10 31.42 -28.43
#